data_AF-A0A528ACQ4-F1
#
_entry.id   AF-A0A528ACQ4-F1
#
_cell.length_a   1.000
_cell.length_b   1.000
_cell.length_c   1.000
_cell.angle_alpha   90.00
_cell.angle_beta   90.00
_cell.angle_gamma   90.00
#
_symmetry.space_group_name_H-M   'P 1'
#
loop_
_entity.id
_entity.type
_entity.pdbx_description
1 polymer ?
#
loop_
_entity_poly.entity_id
_entity_poly.type
_entity_poly.pdbx_seq_one_letter_code
_entity_poly.pdbx_strand_id
1 'polypeptide(L)' 'DQRMNPYFERLSSYFENRDSWRVAAEEHRAVRDAIAARDPERAKAAMQEHLRQSQLRFSRNFGEKSAAREVAE' A
#
# COMPACT_ATOMS: atom_id res chain seq x y z
N ASP A 1 -5.05 20.36 9.14
CA ASP A 1 -4.95 19.76 7.81
C ASP A 1 -3.50 19.31 7.58
N GLN A 2 -3.19 18.04 7.84
CA GLN A 2 -1.81 17.49 7.85
C GLN A 2 -1.41 16.80 6.54
N ARG A 3 -2.25 16.92 5.51
CA ARG A 3 -2.07 16.26 4.21
C ARG A 3 -0.99 16.90 3.33
N MET A 4 -0.52 18.10 3.69
CA MET A 4 0.56 18.83 3.00
C MET A 4 1.86 18.91 3.82
N ASN A 5 2.09 17.99 4.76
CA ASN A 5 3.41 17.86 5.34
C ASN A 5 4.33 17.19 4.30
N PRO A 6 5.58 17.63 4.08
CA PRO A 6 6.56 16.90 3.25
C PRO A 6 6.71 15.41 3.61
N TYR A 7 6.35 15.01 4.84
CA TYR A 7 6.19 13.60 5.21
C TYR A 7 5.12 12.87 4.39
N PHE A 8 3.98 13.52 4.14
CA PHE A 8 2.84 13.00 3.38
C PHE A 8 3.09 12.98 1.87
N GLU A 9 3.78 13.98 1.31
CA GLU A 9 4.28 13.94 -0.07
C GLU A 9 5.25 12.78 -0.30
N ARG A 10 6.16 12.57 0.66
CA ARG A 10 7.10 11.45 0.62
C ARG A 10 6.35 10.11 0.72
N LEU A 11 5.33 10.02 1.58
CA LEU A 11 4.38 8.90 1.66
C LEU A 11 3.66 8.63 0.34
N SER A 12 3.09 9.65 -0.32
CA SER A 12 2.40 9.54 -1.61
C SER A 12 3.32 8.96 -2.70
N SER A 13 4.57 9.44 -2.75
CA SER A 13 5.57 8.95 -3.72
C SER A 13 5.93 7.47 -3.54
N TYR A 14 5.68 6.87 -2.37
CA TYR A 14 5.92 5.44 -2.12
C TYR A 14 4.77 4.55 -2.64
N PHE A 15 3.57 5.11 -2.78
CA PHE A 15 2.40 4.42 -3.35
C PHE A 15 2.31 4.58 -4.87
N GLU A 16 3.07 5.51 -5.46
CA GLU A 16 2.91 5.99 -6.84
C GLU A 16 3.53 5.16 -7.96
N ASN A 17 3.99 3.92 -7.71
CA ASN A 17 4.34 3.04 -8.83
C ASN A 17 3.07 2.50 -9.50
N ARG A 18 2.97 2.59 -10.83
CA ARG A 18 1.80 2.09 -11.59
C ARG A 18 1.45 0.64 -11.27
N ASP A 19 2.46 -0.18 -11.01
CA ASP A 19 2.27 -1.59 -10.64
C ASP A 19 1.68 -1.76 -9.23
N SER A 20 2.09 -0.94 -8.25
CA SER A 20 1.50 -1.00 -6.90
C SER A 20 0.03 -0.60 -6.90
N TRP A 21 -0.35 0.36 -7.74
CA TRP A 21 -1.77 0.73 -7.92
C TRP A 21 -2.61 -0.39 -8.51
N ARG A 22 -2.11 -1.07 -9.55
CA ARG A 22 -2.84 -2.18 -10.18
C ARG A 22 -3.04 -3.33 -9.20
N VAL A 23 -2.00 -3.68 -8.44
CA VAL A 23 -2.09 -4.75 -7.43
C VAL A 23 -3.05 -4.36 -6.29
N ALA A 24 -2.95 -3.14 -5.77
CA ALA A 24 -3.85 -2.67 -4.72
C ALA A 24 -5.32 -2.62 -5.18
N ALA A 25 -5.57 -2.28 -6.44
CA ALA A 25 -6.92 -2.30 -7.00
C ALA A 25 -7.53 -3.71 -7.06
N GLU A 26 -6.74 -4.73 -7.42
CA GLU A 26 -7.19 -6.13 -7.38
C GLU A 26 -7.46 -6.60 -5.94
N GLU A 27 -6.59 -6.24 -4.99
CA GLU A 27 -6.80 -6.53 -3.56
C GLU A 27 -8.11 -5.90 -3.04
N HIS A 28 -8.40 -4.65 -3.42
CA HIS A 28 -9.65 -3.96 -3.04
C HIS A 28 -10.89 -4.60 -3.67
N ARG A 29 -10.79 -5.08 -4.92
CA ARG A 29 -11.88 -5.83 -5.55
C ARG A 29 -12.21 -7.10 -4.78
N ALA A 30 -11.20 -7.85 -4.30
CA ALA A 30 -11.42 -9.05 -3.51
C ALA A 30 -12.17 -8.75 -2.19
N VAL A 31 -11.85 -7.65 -1.51
CA VAL A 31 -12.59 -7.19 -0.33
C VAL A 31 -14.04 -6.85 -0.69
N ARG A 32 -14.23 -6.04 -1.74
CA ARG A 32 -15.57 -5.62 -2.20
C ARG A 32 -16.44 -6.82 -2.55
N ASP A 33 -15.88 -7.80 -3.25
CA ASP A 33 -16.62 -8.97 -3.70
C ASP A 33 -17.02 -9.86 -2.51
N ALA A 34 -16.18 -9.97 -1.48
CA ALA A 34 -16.54 -10.66 -0.23
C ALA A 34 -17.67 -9.94 0.54
N ILE A 35 -17.65 -8.60 0.59
CA ILE A 35 -18.73 -7.80 1.17
C ILE A 35 -20.03 -7.98 0.37
N ALA A 36 -19.96 -7.94 -0.96
CA ALA A 36 -21.11 -8.15 -1.84
C ALA A 36 -21.72 -9.55 -1.66
N ALA A 37 -20.88 -10.57 -1.43
CA ALA A 37 -21.30 -11.92 -1.11
C ALA A 37 -21.85 -12.09 0.32
N ARG A 38 -21.81 -11.04 1.15
CA ARG A 38 -22.18 -11.06 2.57
C ARG A 38 -21.38 -12.07 3.40
N ASP A 39 -20.10 -12.23 3.07
CA ASP A 39 -19.17 -13.10 3.77
C ASP A 39 -18.21 -12.26 4.64
N PRO A 40 -18.53 -12.04 5.93
CA PRO A 40 -17.73 -11.18 6.80
C PRO A 40 -16.34 -11.73 7.11
N GLU A 41 -16.19 -13.05 7.20
CA GLU A 41 -14.90 -13.68 7.50
C GLU A 41 -13.95 -13.55 6.30
N ARG A 42 -14.46 -13.78 5.08
CA ARG A 42 -13.69 -13.59 3.86
C ARG A 42 -13.32 -12.12 3.64
N ALA A 43 -14.23 -11.19 3.94
CA ALA A 43 -13.95 -9.76 3.84
C ALA A 43 -12.84 -9.33 4.81
N LYS A 44 -12.89 -9.84 6.05
CA LYS A 44 -11.87 -9.60 7.07
C LYS A 44 -10.51 -10.16 6.65
N ALA A 45 -10.47 -11.40 6.18
CA ALA A 45 -9.24 -12.03 5.70
C ALA A 45 -8.63 -11.27 4.51
N ALA A 46 -9.45 -10.88 3.54
CA ALA A 46 -9.00 -10.10 2.38
C ALA A 46 -8.43 -8.73 2.81
N MET A 47 -9.05 -8.07 3.79
CA MET A 47 -8.54 -6.80 4.32
C MET A 47 -7.22 -6.97 5.08
N GLN A 48 -7.08 -8.03 5.89
CA GLN A 48 -5.81 -8.33 6.57
C GLN A 48 -4.67 -8.56 5.59
N GLU A 49 -4.94 -9.30 4.52
CA GLU A 49 -3.95 -9.53 3.46
C GLU A 49 -3.57 -8.24 2.74
N HIS A 50 -4.56 -7.40 2.38
CA HIS A 50 -4.31 -6.09 1.79
C HIS A 50 -3.39 -5.22 2.66
N LEU A 51 -3.63 -5.19 3.98
CA LEU A 51 -2.80 -4.42 4.92
C LEU A 51 -1.37 -4.98 5.00
N ARG A 52 -1.22 -6.31 5.06
CA ARG A 52 0.10 -6.97 5.09
C ARG A 52 0.89 -6.67 3.82
N GLN A 53 0.27 -6.77 2.65
CA GLN A 53 0.91 -6.48 1.37
C GLN A 53 1.27 -5.00 1.24
N SER A 54 0.39 -4.12 1.70
CA SER A 54 0.67 -2.68 1.73
C SER A 54 1.85 -2.34 2.65
N GLN A 55 1.94 -2.99 3.81
CA GLN A 55 3.09 -2.83 4.71
C GLN A 55 4.39 -3.35 4.08
N LEU A 56 4.35 -4.52 3.43
CA LEU A 56 5.54 -5.09 2.78
C LEU A 56 6.04 -4.19 1.63
N ARG A 57 5.12 -3.70 0.78
CA ARG A 57 5.44 -2.75 -0.28
C ARG A 57 6.03 -1.47 0.29
N PHE A 58 5.44 -0.95 1.36
CA PHE A 58 5.94 0.24 2.05
C PHE A 58 7.37 0.05 2.57
N SER A 59 7.65 -1.04 3.30
CA SER A 59 8.98 -1.33 3.84
C SER A 59 10.05 -1.49 2.75
N ARG A 60 9.72 -2.14 1.62
CA ARG A 60 10.66 -2.31 0.49
C ARG A 60 11.01 -0.98 -0.16
N ASN A 61 10.00 -0.20 -0.54
CA ASN A 61 10.19 1.10 -1.19
C ASN A 61 10.93 2.10 -0.27
N PHE A 62 10.72 2.01 1.04
CA PHE A 62 11.42 2.84 2.02
C PHE A 62 12.92 2.47 2.15
N GLY A 63 13.24 1.16 2.16
CA GLY A 63 14.62 0.68 2.24
C GLY A 63 15.46 1.01 1.02
N GLU A 64 14.92 0.83 -0.19
CA GLU A 64 15.63 1.09 -1.46
C GLU A 64 16.02 2.56 -1.64
N LYS A 65 15.13 3.51 -1.31
CA LYS A 65 15.44 4.95 -1.41
C LYS A 65 16.37 5.45 -0.31
N SER A 66 16.38 4.82 0.86
CA SER A 66 17.32 5.16 1.95
C SER A 66 18.75 4.80 1.54
N ALA A 67 18.96 3.61 0.97
CA ALA A 67 20.25 3.17 0.44
C ALA A 67 20.74 4.04 -0.73
N ALA A 68 19.84 4.45 -1.64
CA ALA A 68 20.19 5.32 -2.76
C ALA A 68 20.67 6.72 -2.33
N ARG A 69 20.29 7.19 -1.13
CA ARG A 69 20.71 8.48 -0.60
C ARG A 69 22.06 8.43 0.13
N GLU A 70 22.39 7.32 0.79
CA GLU A 70 23.71 7.11 1.41
C GLU A 70 24.83 6.96 0.39
N VAL A 71 24.54 6.44 -0.82
CA VAL A 71 25.54 6.27 -1.88
C VAL A 71 25.84 7.58 -2.63
N ALA A 72 24.98 8.60 -2.47
CA ALA A 72 25.11 9.89 -3.14
C ALA A 72 25.77 10.98 -2.28
N GLU A 73 26.21 10.64 -1.07
CA GLU A 73 26.94 11.50 -0.12
C GLU A 73 28.37 10.98 0.09
#